data_AF-A0A3C1QSH9-F1
#
_entry.id   AF-A0A3C1QSH9-F1
#
_cell.length_a   1.000
_cell.length_b   1.000
_cell.length_c   1.000
_cell.angle_alpha   90.00
_cell.angle_beta   90.00
_cell.angle_gamma   90.00
#
_symmetry.space_group_name_H-M   'P 1'
#
loop_
_entity.id
_entity.type
_entity.pdbx_description
1 polymer ?
#
loop_
_entity_poly.entity_id
_entity_poly.type
_entity_poly.pdbx_seq_one_letter_code
_entity_poly.pdbx_strand_id
1 'polypeptide(L)'
;MACHLPEPRDGDNRRVWNRTALRFERTQLIAFLADPTAHHPASRMPRIATSDEERQALASYLLSLPTDAEAVGDALRSSQQGDPERGGVAFRTLGCAQCHPSSTVPADRPSLPIAQVRTDRGCLAVRAEEGVRTQVSGTRIADYDLDSVERERLARWIATDLGSLARDGRTEAAERFIARADCRACHDRDGETGRLAEILFDESIQGLSPEWLPSLTHAGEKLEPEWTERFLAGADRRSLRPWLRARMPSFPEAARTIARGLADAPLALAAERQERERIDAELAAVGGRLIGAVEGFDCRQCHALGGVPATGDQGTQVSLGIDFAEAGARLRPGYYRRWMRDPTSIDPLTKMPRYSEDGRTTKVPLLEGQAEAQFEAILQFLREAGATKAAAER
;
A
#
# COMPACT_ATOMS: atom_id res chain seq x y z
N MET A 1 -12.98 -5.20 -6.60
CA MET A 1 -13.27 -6.54 -6.04
C MET A 1 -12.43 -6.85 -4.80
N ALA A 2 -11.11 -6.64 -4.76
CA ALA A 2 -10.29 -6.94 -3.56
C ALA A 2 -10.77 -6.31 -2.23
N CYS A 3 -11.31 -5.07 -2.26
CA CYS A 3 -11.76 -4.34 -1.06
C CYS A 3 -13.29 -4.17 -0.98
N HIS A 4 -14.01 -4.56 -2.02
CA HIS A 4 -15.42 -4.21 -2.22
C HIS A 4 -16.22 -5.33 -2.87
N LEU A 5 -17.51 -5.35 -2.56
CA LEU A 5 -18.48 -6.29 -3.12
C LEU A 5 -19.59 -5.56 -3.88
N PRO A 6 -20.16 -6.17 -4.94
CA PRO A 6 -21.34 -5.62 -5.60
C PRO A 6 -22.57 -5.67 -4.68
N GLU A 7 -22.74 -6.74 -3.91
CA GLU A 7 -23.85 -6.98 -3.00
C GLU A 7 -23.37 -7.61 -1.67
N PRO A 8 -24.16 -7.56 -0.58
CA PRO A 8 -23.78 -8.16 0.70
C PRO A 8 -23.57 -9.67 0.59
N ARG A 9 -22.53 -10.20 1.25
CA ARG A 9 -22.26 -11.64 1.34
C ARG A 9 -21.92 -12.00 2.79
N ASP A 10 -22.56 -13.04 3.32
CA ASP A 10 -22.35 -13.48 4.70
C ASP A 10 -20.89 -13.86 4.95
N GLY A 11 -20.34 -13.37 6.06
CA GLY A 11 -18.94 -13.60 6.45
C GLY A 11 -17.92 -12.74 5.72
N ASP A 12 -18.32 -11.87 4.78
CA ASP A 12 -17.41 -10.99 4.05
C ASP A 12 -17.54 -9.53 4.51
N ASN A 13 -16.45 -8.99 5.06
CA ASN A 13 -16.41 -7.64 5.62
C ASN A 13 -16.04 -6.54 4.59
N ARG A 14 -15.94 -6.87 3.30
CA ARG A 14 -15.70 -5.89 2.24
C ARG A 14 -16.86 -4.89 2.14
N ARG A 15 -16.55 -3.66 1.72
CA ARG A 15 -17.57 -2.61 1.60
C ARG A 15 -18.43 -2.82 0.35
N VAL A 16 -19.75 -2.82 0.52
CA VAL A 16 -20.70 -3.01 -0.58
C VAL A 16 -20.89 -1.74 -1.43
N TRP A 17 -20.97 -1.88 -2.75
CA TRP A 17 -21.12 -0.78 -3.70
C TRP A 17 -22.57 -0.41 -4.05
N ASN A 18 -23.55 -1.28 -3.77
CA ASN A 18 -24.96 -1.09 -4.14
C ASN A 18 -25.63 0.17 -3.57
N ARG A 19 -24.99 0.91 -2.64
CA ARG A 19 -25.50 2.18 -2.08
C ARG A 19 -24.76 3.43 -2.59
N THR A 20 -23.92 3.30 -3.61
CA THR A 20 -23.11 4.41 -4.14
C THR A 20 -24.01 5.54 -4.65
N ALA A 21 -25.08 5.21 -5.37
CA ALA A 21 -26.04 6.17 -5.92
C ALA A 21 -26.85 6.96 -4.87
N LEU A 22 -26.81 6.55 -3.58
CA LEU A 22 -27.44 7.29 -2.47
C LEU A 22 -26.51 8.36 -1.88
N ARG A 23 -25.21 8.32 -2.20
CA ARG A 23 -24.17 9.12 -1.53
C ARG A 23 -23.44 10.06 -2.46
N PHE A 24 -23.42 9.76 -3.76
CA PHE A 24 -22.65 10.52 -4.73
C PHE A 24 -23.51 10.87 -5.94
N GLU A 25 -23.42 12.13 -6.34
CA GLU A 25 -23.68 12.53 -7.71
C GLU A 25 -22.54 12.10 -8.63
N ARG A 26 -22.80 11.97 -9.94
CA ARG A 26 -21.81 11.50 -10.93
C ARG A 26 -20.49 12.26 -10.89
N THR A 27 -20.54 13.59 -10.87
CA THR A 27 -19.35 14.44 -10.86
C THR A 27 -18.56 14.29 -9.55
N GLN A 28 -19.26 14.16 -8.42
CA GLN A 28 -18.65 13.92 -7.11
C GLN A 28 -17.97 12.55 -7.05
N LEU A 29 -18.61 11.51 -7.61
CA LEU A 29 -18.03 10.17 -7.65
C LEU A 29 -16.76 10.14 -8.51
N ILE A 30 -16.77 10.78 -9.68
CA ILE A 30 -15.58 10.87 -10.55
C ILE A 30 -14.43 11.59 -9.83
N ALA A 31 -14.72 12.71 -9.16
CA ALA A 31 -13.71 13.43 -8.37
C ALA A 31 -13.16 12.57 -7.21
N PHE A 32 -14.05 11.87 -6.50
CA PHE A 32 -13.66 10.95 -5.42
C PHE A 32 -12.81 9.78 -5.94
N LEU A 33 -13.13 9.19 -7.10
CA LEU A 33 -12.33 8.13 -7.72
C LEU A 33 -10.96 8.61 -8.19
N ALA A 34 -10.82 9.89 -8.55
CA ALA A 34 -9.53 10.48 -8.91
C ALA A 34 -8.62 10.70 -7.70
N ASP A 35 -9.20 11.13 -6.57
CA ASP A 35 -8.48 11.36 -5.33
C ASP A 35 -9.37 11.16 -4.09
N PRO A 36 -9.45 9.92 -3.56
CA PRO A 36 -10.24 9.66 -2.35
C PRO A 36 -9.70 10.36 -1.10
N THR A 37 -8.46 10.86 -1.15
CA THR A 37 -7.78 11.54 -0.04
C THR A 37 -7.95 13.06 -0.07
N ALA A 38 -8.48 13.63 -1.16
CA ALA A 38 -8.68 15.08 -1.31
C ALA A 38 -9.61 15.66 -0.24
N HIS A 39 -10.63 14.91 0.18
CA HIS A 39 -11.54 15.33 1.24
C HIS A 39 -11.01 15.06 2.64
N HIS A 40 -10.26 13.96 2.82
CA HIS A 40 -9.70 13.58 4.11
C HIS A 40 -8.40 12.79 3.90
N PRO A 41 -7.23 13.29 4.36
CA PRO A 41 -5.93 12.64 4.14
C PRO A 41 -5.89 11.18 4.61
N ALA A 42 -6.56 10.88 5.72
CA ALA A 42 -6.63 9.53 6.27
C ALA A 42 -7.77 8.66 5.68
N SER A 43 -8.27 8.98 4.48
CA SER A 43 -9.28 8.18 3.80
C SER A 43 -8.85 6.71 3.70
N ARG A 44 -9.79 5.78 3.89
CA ARG A 44 -9.49 4.34 3.84
C ARG A 44 -9.37 3.80 2.41
N MET A 45 -9.94 4.51 1.43
CA MET A 45 -9.79 4.13 0.04
C MET A 45 -8.48 4.71 -0.50
N PRO A 46 -7.53 3.89 -0.95
CA PRO A 46 -6.27 4.40 -1.49
C PRO A 46 -6.47 4.97 -2.89
N ARG A 47 -5.47 5.71 -3.37
CA ARG A 47 -5.52 6.27 -4.74
C ARG A 47 -5.16 5.18 -5.74
N ILE A 48 -6.11 4.83 -6.60
CA ILE A 48 -5.87 3.90 -7.71
C ILE A 48 -5.57 4.73 -8.96
N ALA A 49 -4.46 4.42 -9.63
CA ALA A 49 -4.13 5.06 -10.90
C ALA A 49 -5.15 4.61 -11.98
N THR A 50 -6.12 5.48 -12.26
CA THR A 50 -7.14 5.32 -13.30
C THR A 50 -6.99 6.43 -14.35
N SER A 51 -7.41 6.17 -15.59
CA SER A 51 -7.62 7.21 -16.61
C SER A 51 -8.96 7.93 -16.40
N ASP A 52 -9.19 9.04 -17.09
CA ASP A 52 -10.49 9.73 -17.06
C ASP A 52 -11.61 8.84 -17.61
N GLU A 53 -11.34 8.12 -18.70
CA GLU A 53 -12.28 7.17 -19.30
C GLU A 53 -12.65 6.04 -18.34
N GLU A 54 -11.64 5.45 -17.66
CA GLU A 54 -11.87 4.42 -16.65
C GLU A 54 -12.71 4.96 -15.48
N ARG A 55 -12.42 6.17 -15.00
CA ARG A 55 -13.23 6.81 -13.95
C ARG A 55 -14.67 7.02 -14.37
N GLN A 56 -14.91 7.48 -15.60
CA GLN A 56 -16.26 7.69 -16.12
C GLN A 56 -17.01 6.37 -16.27
N ALA A 57 -16.34 5.32 -16.78
CA ALA A 57 -16.92 3.99 -16.91
C ALA A 57 -17.27 3.39 -15.55
N LEU A 58 -16.35 3.45 -14.58
CA LEU A 58 -16.58 2.99 -13.21
C LEU A 58 -17.73 3.76 -12.55
N ALA A 59 -17.76 5.09 -12.68
CA ALA A 59 -18.85 5.89 -12.12
C ALA A 59 -20.21 5.52 -12.74
N SER A 60 -20.27 5.31 -14.05
CA SER A 60 -21.50 4.85 -14.73
C SER A 60 -21.96 3.50 -14.18
N TYR A 61 -21.05 2.53 -14.08
CA TYR A 61 -21.37 1.20 -13.58
C TYR A 61 -21.85 1.25 -12.12
N LEU A 62 -21.11 1.90 -11.23
CA LEU A 62 -21.44 1.98 -9.80
C LEU A 62 -22.77 2.70 -9.53
N LEU A 63 -23.12 3.69 -10.36
CA LEU A 63 -24.41 4.38 -10.26
C LEU A 63 -25.57 3.61 -10.89
N SER A 64 -25.29 2.65 -11.77
CA SER A 64 -26.31 1.75 -12.33
C SER A 64 -26.62 0.53 -11.47
N LEU A 65 -25.81 0.26 -10.43
CA LEU A 65 -26.05 -0.87 -9.54
C LEU A 65 -27.41 -0.73 -8.85
N PRO A 66 -28.21 -1.81 -8.77
CA PRO A 66 -29.49 -1.78 -8.08
C PRO A 66 -29.25 -1.45 -6.61
N THR A 67 -29.89 -0.40 -6.12
CA THR A 67 -29.93 -0.07 -4.70
C THR A 67 -31.07 -0.83 -4.05
N ASP A 68 -30.86 -1.48 -2.90
CA ASP A 68 -31.93 -2.09 -2.07
C ASP A 68 -32.99 -1.10 -1.56
N ALA A 69 -32.95 0.15 -2.05
CA ALA A 69 -33.70 1.27 -1.54
C ALA A 69 -34.27 2.11 -2.68
N GLU A 70 -35.12 1.49 -3.51
CA GLU A 70 -36.07 2.23 -4.37
C GLU A 70 -36.88 3.24 -3.53
N ALA A 71 -37.16 2.94 -2.25
CA ALA A 71 -37.85 3.86 -1.34
C ALA A 71 -37.00 5.01 -0.75
N VAL A 72 -35.67 4.87 -0.63
CA VAL A 72 -34.80 5.92 -0.02
C VAL A 72 -34.18 6.82 -1.08
N GLY A 73 -33.87 6.28 -2.26
CA GLY A 73 -33.35 7.05 -3.39
C GLY A 73 -34.34 8.11 -3.88
N ASP A 74 -35.63 7.78 -3.95
CA ASP A 74 -36.68 8.72 -4.37
C ASP A 74 -36.98 9.78 -3.30
N ALA A 75 -36.90 9.44 -2.01
CA ALA A 75 -37.06 10.40 -0.91
C ALA A 75 -35.87 11.39 -0.79
N LEU A 76 -34.64 10.94 -1.05
CA LEU A 76 -33.45 11.80 -1.05
C LEU A 76 -33.36 12.66 -2.31
N ARG A 77 -33.73 12.13 -3.48
CA ARG A 77 -33.75 12.89 -4.74
C ARG A 77 -34.91 13.88 -4.84
N SER A 78 -36.02 13.62 -4.15
CA SER A 78 -37.16 14.54 -4.04
C SER A 78 -37.03 15.56 -2.90
N SER A 79 -36.02 15.43 -2.04
CA SER A 79 -35.68 16.46 -1.05
C SER A 79 -35.29 17.74 -1.79
N GLN A 80 -36.08 18.80 -1.60
CA GLN A 80 -35.74 20.17 -2.00
C GLN A 80 -34.28 20.50 -1.67
N GLN A 81 -33.68 21.43 -2.43
CA GLN A 81 -32.35 22.00 -2.13
C GLN A 81 -32.29 22.29 -0.61
N GLY A 82 -31.46 21.54 0.10
CA GLY A 82 -31.37 21.65 1.55
C GLY A 82 -31.03 23.08 1.96
N ASP A 83 -31.60 23.54 3.06
CA ASP A 83 -31.33 24.88 3.62
C ASP A 83 -29.93 24.89 4.29
N PRO A 84 -28.94 25.61 3.72
CA PRO A 84 -27.57 25.62 4.24
C PRO A 84 -27.48 26.24 5.64
N GLU A 85 -28.32 27.21 5.97
CA GLU A 85 -28.32 27.87 7.27
C GLU A 85 -28.82 26.91 8.35
N ARG A 86 -29.96 26.25 8.09
CA ARG A 86 -30.47 25.20 8.99
C ARG A 86 -29.49 24.04 9.11
N GLY A 87 -28.84 23.65 8.02
CA GLY A 87 -27.77 22.65 8.01
C GLY A 87 -26.61 23.05 8.94
N GLY A 88 -26.14 24.29 8.84
CA GLY A 88 -25.07 24.83 9.70
C GLY A 88 -25.45 24.86 11.17
N VAL A 89 -26.69 25.26 11.51
CA VAL A 89 -27.20 25.20 12.89
C VAL A 89 -27.24 23.77 13.41
N ALA A 90 -27.75 22.83 12.62
CA ALA A 90 -27.78 21.42 13.01
C ALA A 90 -26.36 20.86 13.21
N PHE A 91 -25.43 21.18 12.32
CA PHE A 91 -24.05 20.72 12.38
C PHE A 91 -23.32 21.17 13.67
N ARG A 92 -23.54 22.42 14.10
CA ARG A 92 -23.04 22.92 15.40
C ARG A 92 -23.74 22.26 16.59
N THR A 93 -25.07 22.21 16.55
CA THR A 93 -25.88 21.70 17.68
C THR A 93 -25.66 20.22 17.94
N LEU A 94 -25.39 19.44 16.89
CA LEU A 94 -25.01 18.02 16.99
C LEU A 94 -23.56 17.80 17.44
N GLY A 95 -22.76 18.86 17.53
CA GLY A 95 -21.35 18.79 17.91
C GLY A 95 -20.43 18.32 16.79
N CYS A 96 -20.92 18.19 15.55
CA CYS A 96 -20.12 17.74 14.41
C CYS A 96 -18.89 18.64 14.18
N ALA A 97 -19.08 19.96 14.36
CA ALA A 97 -18.04 20.97 14.20
C ALA A 97 -16.86 20.81 15.18
N GLN A 98 -17.05 20.10 16.30
CA GLN A 98 -15.98 19.89 17.28
C GLN A 98 -14.88 18.93 16.79
N CYS A 99 -15.26 18.01 15.90
CA CYS A 99 -14.32 17.06 15.29
C CYS A 99 -14.07 17.35 13.80
N HIS A 100 -15.03 17.99 13.12
CA HIS A 100 -14.98 18.34 11.71
C HIS A 100 -15.14 19.87 11.50
N PRO A 101 -14.25 20.70 12.08
CA PRO A 101 -14.30 22.13 11.84
C PRO A 101 -13.96 22.44 10.38
N SER A 102 -14.57 23.48 9.84
CA SER A 102 -14.27 24.02 8.51
C SER A 102 -14.05 25.53 8.58
N SER A 103 -13.63 26.12 7.46
CA SER A 103 -13.55 27.58 7.32
C SER A 103 -14.90 28.28 7.53
N THR A 104 -16.01 27.58 7.28
CA THR A 104 -17.38 28.12 7.39
C THR A 104 -18.06 27.76 8.71
N VAL A 105 -17.66 26.66 9.37
CA VAL A 105 -18.19 26.24 10.66
C VAL A 105 -17.03 25.84 11.58
N PRO A 106 -16.48 26.77 12.38
CA PRO A 106 -15.39 26.47 13.29
C PRO A 106 -15.87 25.61 14.47
N ALA A 107 -14.92 25.01 15.18
CA ALA A 107 -15.19 24.38 16.46
C ALA A 107 -15.58 25.44 17.49
N ASP A 108 -16.70 25.24 18.18
CA ASP A 108 -17.22 26.19 19.18
C ASP A 108 -16.54 26.04 20.55
N ARG A 109 -15.78 24.95 20.77
CA ARG A 109 -15.07 24.67 22.03
C ARG A 109 -13.68 24.09 21.77
N PRO A 110 -12.69 24.39 22.65
CA PRO A 110 -11.39 23.75 22.56
C PRO A 110 -11.49 22.24 22.81
N SER A 111 -10.60 21.46 22.19
CA SER A 111 -10.48 20.04 22.49
C SER A 111 -10.07 19.83 23.94
N LEU A 112 -10.74 18.89 24.61
CA LEU A 112 -10.39 18.52 25.99
C LEU A 112 -9.09 17.69 25.95
N PRO A 113 -8.03 18.09 26.67
CA PRO A 113 -6.84 17.26 26.78
C PRO A 113 -7.20 15.89 27.34
N ILE A 114 -6.59 14.83 26.83
CA ILE A 114 -6.86 13.45 27.28
C ILE A 114 -6.66 13.28 28.80
N ALA A 115 -5.71 14.02 29.39
CA ALA A 115 -5.45 14.06 30.83
C ALA A 115 -6.59 14.68 31.67
N GLN A 116 -7.52 15.38 31.03
CA GLN A 116 -8.68 16.02 31.66
C GLN A 116 -9.99 15.29 31.34
N VAL A 117 -9.91 14.17 30.60
CA VAL A 117 -11.10 13.37 30.26
C VAL A 117 -11.67 12.74 31.51
N ARG A 118 -12.97 12.98 31.71
CA ARG A 118 -13.75 12.36 32.78
C ARG A 118 -14.23 10.98 32.35
N THR A 119 -13.85 9.96 33.11
CA THR A 119 -14.20 8.55 32.84
C THR A 119 -15.63 8.20 33.27
N ASP A 120 -16.29 9.06 34.05
CA ASP A 120 -17.67 8.91 34.51
C ASP A 120 -18.70 9.58 33.59
N ARG A 121 -18.26 10.13 32.44
CA ARG A 121 -19.10 10.88 31.50
C ARG A 121 -18.76 10.53 30.05
N GLY A 122 -19.62 10.96 29.14
CA GLY A 122 -19.37 10.81 27.72
C GLY A 122 -19.38 9.33 27.30
N CYS A 123 -18.54 8.98 26.32
CA CYS A 123 -18.41 7.62 25.79
C CYS A 123 -17.80 6.61 26.79
N LEU A 124 -17.20 7.07 27.89
CA LEU A 124 -16.60 6.21 28.92
C LEU A 124 -17.53 5.93 30.11
N ALA A 125 -18.66 6.63 30.21
CA ALA A 125 -19.61 6.42 31.29
C ALA A 125 -20.15 4.98 31.30
N VAL A 126 -20.36 4.43 32.49
CA VAL A 126 -21.05 3.15 32.66
C VAL A 126 -22.48 3.30 32.13
N ARG A 127 -22.86 2.43 31.20
CA ARG A 127 -24.21 2.38 30.65
C ARG A 127 -25.13 1.63 31.61
N ALA A 128 -26.36 2.11 31.77
CA ALA A 128 -27.39 1.39 32.50
C ALA A 128 -27.78 0.09 31.78
N GLU A 129 -27.73 0.08 30.45
CA GLU A 129 -28.02 -1.08 29.58
C GLU A 129 -27.05 -1.08 28.37
N GLU A 130 -26.55 -2.25 27.97
CA GLU A 130 -25.72 -2.40 26.76
C GLU A 130 -26.57 -2.17 25.50
N GLY A 131 -26.04 -1.45 24.51
CA GLY A 131 -26.74 -1.14 23.24
C GLY A 131 -27.62 0.13 23.25
N VAL A 132 -27.80 0.81 24.38
CA VAL A 132 -28.53 2.09 24.42
C VAL A 132 -27.61 3.25 24.03
N ARG A 133 -27.95 3.97 22.96
CA ARG A 133 -27.28 5.22 22.56
C ARG A 133 -27.42 6.25 23.68
N THR A 134 -26.30 6.60 24.32
CA THR A 134 -26.29 7.51 25.46
C THR A 134 -26.58 8.95 25.04
N GLN A 135 -27.65 9.53 25.58
CA GLN A 135 -27.76 10.97 25.79
C GLN A 135 -27.20 11.29 27.17
N VAL A 136 -26.15 12.10 27.26
CA VAL A 136 -25.70 12.66 28.54
C VAL A 136 -26.17 14.11 28.57
N SER A 137 -27.11 14.41 29.48
CA SER A 137 -27.70 15.75 29.63
C SER A 137 -28.27 16.32 28.32
N GLY A 138 -28.99 15.49 27.54
CA GLY A 138 -29.58 15.90 26.25
C GLY A 138 -28.59 16.06 25.09
N THR A 139 -27.28 15.92 25.33
CA THR A 139 -26.25 15.95 24.28
C THR A 139 -26.11 14.54 23.70
N ARG A 140 -26.35 14.40 22.39
CA ARG A 140 -26.00 13.17 21.67
C ARG A 140 -24.48 13.07 21.63
N ILE A 141 -23.93 12.02 22.25
CA ILE A 141 -22.52 11.70 22.16
C ILE A 141 -22.29 10.62 21.10
N ALA A 142 -21.11 10.64 20.48
CA ALA A 142 -20.71 9.57 19.58
C ALA A 142 -20.66 8.24 20.35
N ASP A 143 -21.35 7.25 19.83
CA ASP A 143 -21.32 5.88 20.36
C ASP A 143 -20.23 5.11 19.62
N TYR A 144 -19.15 4.79 20.33
CA TYR A 144 -18.04 4.00 19.80
C TYR A 144 -18.20 2.50 20.05
N ASP A 145 -19.35 2.08 20.59
CA ASP A 145 -19.67 0.68 20.89
C ASP A 145 -18.64 0.00 21.80
N LEU A 146 -18.04 0.77 22.71
CA LEU A 146 -17.07 0.24 23.67
C LEU A 146 -17.77 -0.75 24.59
N ASP A 147 -17.18 -1.93 24.81
CA ASP A 147 -17.68 -2.88 25.79
C ASP A 147 -17.30 -2.46 27.24
N SER A 148 -17.74 -3.22 28.24
CA SER A 148 -17.44 -2.95 29.65
C SER A 148 -15.94 -3.06 29.96
N VAL A 149 -15.24 -4.03 29.35
CA VAL A 149 -13.82 -4.28 29.53
C VAL A 149 -12.98 -3.18 28.90
N GLU A 150 -13.34 -2.72 27.70
CA GLU A 150 -12.70 -1.63 26.98
C GLU A 150 -12.83 -0.31 27.73
N ARG A 151 -14.03 0.02 28.23
CA ARG A 151 -14.25 1.20 29.09
C ARG A 151 -13.38 1.15 30.33
N GLU A 152 -13.33 0.00 31.02
CA GLU A 152 -12.52 -0.16 32.22
C GLU A 152 -11.01 -0.02 31.92
N ARG A 153 -10.53 -0.61 30.83
CA ARG A 153 -9.14 -0.49 30.37
C ARG A 153 -8.78 0.95 30.04
N LEU A 154 -9.64 1.65 29.31
CA LEU A 154 -9.45 3.07 28.99
C LEU A 154 -9.45 3.95 30.24
N ALA A 155 -10.36 3.69 31.19
CA ALA A 155 -10.40 4.43 32.44
C ALA A 155 -9.12 4.22 33.28
N ARG A 156 -8.65 2.97 33.38
CA ARG A 156 -7.37 2.65 34.04
C ARG A 156 -6.19 3.30 33.34
N TRP A 157 -6.18 3.29 32.01
CA TRP A 157 -5.12 3.90 31.21
C TRP A 157 -5.10 5.42 31.33
N ILE A 158 -6.25 6.10 31.31
CA ILE A 158 -6.35 7.56 31.51
C ILE A 158 -5.79 7.98 32.87
N ALA A 159 -5.91 7.12 33.89
CA ALA A 159 -5.36 7.35 35.22
C ALA A 159 -3.84 7.14 35.34
N THR A 160 -3.15 6.71 34.27
CA THR A 160 -1.68 6.59 34.25
C THR A 160 -1.01 7.94 33.98
N ASP A 161 0.32 7.94 33.84
CA ASP A 161 1.10 9.11 33.42
C ASP A 161 0.88 9.49 31.94
N LEU A 162 0.11 8.69 31.20
CA LEU A 162 -0.12 8.81 29.76
C LEU A 162 1.18 8.77 28.93
N GLY A 163 2.30 8.37 29.53
CA GLY A 163 3.62 8.34 28.90
C GLY A 163 3.66 7.36 27.72
N SER A 164 2.75 6.40 27.67
CA SER A 164 2.57 5.51 26.52
C SER A 164 2.21 6.26 25.23
N LEU A 165 1.57 7.43 25.28
CA LEU A 165 1.25 8.23 24.09
C LEU A 165 2.49 8.83 23.42
N ALA A 166 3.57 9.00 24.18
CA ALA A 166 4.83 9.53 23.69
C ALA A 166 5.76 8.42 23.18
N ARG A 167 5.40 7.14 23.33
CA ARG A 167 6.18 6.01 22.81
C ARG A 167 5.85 5.82 21.33
N ASP A 168 6.88 5.90 20.50
CA ASP A 168 6.78 5.62 19.06
C ASP A 168 7.54 4.33 18.74
N GLY A 169 6.79 3.30 18.34
CA GLY A 169 7.33 2.06 17.79
C GLY A 169 7.16 2.09 16.28
N ARG A 170 8.24 2.31 15.54
CA ARG A 170 8.17 2.50 14.08
C ARG A 170 7.62 1.27 13.38
N THR A 171 8.04 0.08 13.82
CA THR A 171 7.55 -1.19 13.27
C THR A 171 6.07 -1.38 13.58
N GLU A 172 5.64 -1.17 14.83
CA GLU A 172 4.24 -1.29 15.20
C GLU A 172 3.35 -0.26 14.49
N ALA A 173 3.85 0.96 14.29
CA ALA A 173 3.17 1.97 13.49
C ALA A 173 3.01 1.52 12.04
N ALA A 174 4.08 1.03 11.41
CA ALA A 174 4.02 0.48 10.05
C ALA A 174 3.01 -0.68 9.94
N GLU A 175 3.02 -1.63 10.88
CA GLU A 175 2.07 -2.76 10.89
C GLU A 175 0.61 -2.28 10.95
N ARG A 176 0.31 -1.28 11.79
CA ARG A 176 -1.04 -0.69 11.85
C ARG A 176 -1.45 -0.07 10.52
N PHE A 177 -0.53 0.60 9.82
CA PHE A 177 -0.80 1.20 8.52
C PHE A 177 -0.92 0.16 7.40
N ILE A 178 -0.10 -0.89 7.39
CA ILE A 178 -0.20 -2.04 6.47
C ILE A 178 -1.55 -2.74 6.64
N ALA A 179 -1.95 -3.01 7.88
CA ALA A 179 -3.25 -3.61 8.20
C ALA A 179 -4.41 -2.68 7.81
N ARG A 180 -4.30 -1.38 8.09
CA ARG A 180 -5.32 -0.38 7.74
C ARG A 180 -5.50 -0.23 6.22
N ALA A 181 -4.39 -0.24 5.48
CA ALA A 181 -4.35 -0.19 4.02
C ALA A 181 -4.77 -1.54 3.39
N ASP A 182 -4.88 -2.59 4.21
CA ASP A 182 -5.27 -3.93 3.83
C ASP A 182 -4.38 -4.48 2.71
N CYS A 183 -3.06 -4.34 2.85
CA CYS A 183 -2.10 -4.83 1.84
C CYS A 183 -2.26 -6.35 1.58
N ARG A 184 -2.71 -7.10 2.59
CA ARG A 184 -3.06 -8.53 2.50
C ARG A 184 -4.31 -8.81 1.66
N ALA A 185 -5.07 -7.79 1.25
CA ALA A 185 -6.07 -7.97 0.22
C ALA A 185 -5.45 -8.46 -1.09
N CYS A 186 -4.19 -8.09 -1.37
CA CYS A 186 -3.50 -8.40 -2.62
C CYS A 186 -2.20 -9.19 -2.46
N HIS A 187 -1.43 -8.92 -1.41
CA HIS A 187 -0.10 -9.46 -1.25
C HIS A 187 -0.02 -10.52 -0.16
N ASP A 188 0.80 -11.55 -0.40
CA ASP A 188 1.23 -12.46 0.65
C ASP A 188 2.17 -11.75 1.63
N ARG A 189 2.10 -12.11 2.91
CA ARG A 189 3.01 -11.58 3.94
C ARG A 189 3.09 -12.56 5.11
N ASP A 190 4.31 -12.84 5.55
CA ASP A 190 4.62 -13.58 6.78
C ASP A 190 3.91 -14.95 6.87
N GLY A 191 3.80 -15.64 5.73
CA GLY A 191 3.17 -16.97 5.62
C GLY A 191 1.66 -16.94 5.39
N GLU A 192 1.05 -15.76 5.34
CA GLU A 192 -0.37 -15.59 5.02
C GLU A 192 -0.56 -15.24 3.54
N THR A 193 -1.50 -15.91 2.88
CA THR A 193 -1.84 -15.70 1.47
C THR A 193 -2.80 -14.53 1.28
N GLY A 194 -2.52 -13.68 0.28
CA GLY A 194 -3.36 -12.56 -0.11
C GLY A 194 -4.66 -12.99 -0.80
N ARG A 195 -5.77 -12.32 -0.47
CA ARG A 195 -7.12 -12.69 -0.97
C ARG A 195 -7.30 -12.54 -2.48
N LEU A 196 -6.53 -11.65 -3.12
CA LEU A 196 -6.63 -11.40 -4.56
C LEU A 196 -6.17 -12.60 -5.40
N ALA A 197 -5.32 -13.48 -4.87
CA ALA A 197 -4.94 -14.71 -5.58
C ALA A 197 -6.16 -15.60 -5.85
N GLU A 198 -7.06 -15.71 -4.87
CA GLU A 198 -8.34 -16.43 -4.98
C GLU A 198 -9.29 -15.72 -5.95
N ILE A 199 -9.43 -14.39 -5.83
CA ILE A 199 -10.29 -13.60 -6.72
C ILE A 199 -9.81 -13.66 -8.18
N LEU A 200 -8.49 -13.57 -8.42
CA LEU A 200 -7.93 -13.64 -9.77
C LEU A 200 -8.09 -15.03 -10.38
N PHE A 201 -8.13 -16.09 -9.57
CA PHE A 201 -8.42 -17.44 -10.05
C PHE A 201 -9.89 -17.53 -10.51
N ASP A 202 -10.83 -17.06 -9.68
CA ASP A 202 -12.27 -17.05 -9.96
C ASP A 202 -12.66 -16.13 -11.14
N GLU A 203 -11.97 -14.99 -11.28
CA GLU A 203 -12.20 -14.00 -12.35
C GLU A 203 -11.28 -14.21 -13.58
N SER A 204 -10.44 -15.26 -13.59
CA SER A 204 -9.55 -15.54 -14.72
C SER A 204 -10.33 -15.96 -15.96
N ILE A 205 -9.93 -15.43 -17.11
CA ILE A 205 -10.33 -15.96 -18.41
C ILE A 205 -9.62 -17.31 -18.58
N GLN A 206 -10.38 -18.36 -18.92
CA GLN A 206 -9.96 -19.76 -18.99
C GLN A 206 -8.50 -19.97 -19.47
N GLY A 207 -7.69 -20.64 -18.66
CA GLY A 207 -6.47 -21.36 -19.10
C GLY A 207 -5.11 -20.76 -18.73
N LEU A 208 -5.04 -19.62 -18.04
CA LEU A 208 -3.77 -19.03 -17.58
C LEU A 208 -3.72 -18.94 -16.05
N SER A 209 -2.61 -19.41 -15.45
CA SER A 209 -2.36 -19.25 -14.01
C SER A 209 -2.44 -17.77 -13.63
N PRO A 210 -3.09 -17.40 -12.51
CA PRO A 210 -3.09 -16.02 -12.04
C PRO A 210 -1.65 -15.54 -11.87
N GLU A 211 -1.39 -14.31 -12.31
CA GLU A 211 -0.07 -13.69 -12.19
C GLU A 211 0.25 -13.47 -10.71
N TRP A 212 1.34 -14.05 -10.22
CA TRP A 212 1.70 -13.97 -8.80
C TRP A 212 2.16 -12.56 -8.43
N LEU A 213 1.45 -11.95 -7.48
CA LEU A 213 1.84 -10.68 -6.88
C LEU A 213 3.05 -10.90 -5.94
N PRO A 214 3.93 -9.91 -5.77
CA PRO A 214 5.11 -10.09 -4.94
C PRO A 214 4.72 -10.22 -3.48
N SER A 215 5.31 -11.19 -2.77
CA SER A 215 5.25 -11.25 -1.32
C SER A 215 5.89 -10.01 -0.68
N LEU A 216 5.28 -9.53 0.39
CA LEU A 216 5.77 -8.42 1.20
C LEU A 216 6.60 -8.87 2.42
N THR A 217 6.74 -10.18 2.68
CA THR A 217 7.47 -10.73 3.84
C THR A 217 8.84 -10.07 4.02
N HIS A 218 9.66 -10.06 2.97
CA HIS A 218 11.01 -9.49 3.00
C HIS A 218 11.08 -8.06 2.44
N ALA A 219 9.95 -7.34 2.31
CA ALA A 219 9.94 -6.02 1.67
C ALA A 219 10.90 -5.03 2.34
N GLY A 220 10.96 -5.04 3.68
CA GLY A 220 11.84 -4.16 4.46
C GLY A 220 13.32 -4.43 4.27
N GLU A 221 13.72 -5.69 4.07
CA GLU A 221 15.10 -6.08 3.78
C GLU A 221 15.45 -5.92 2.30
N LYS A 222 14.45 -6.06 1.43
CA LYS A 222 14.60 -6.02 -0.03
C LYS A 222 14.71 -4.62 -0.59
N LEU A 223 13.88 -3.71 -0.07
CA LEU A 223 13.63 -2.42 -0.69
C LEU A 223 14.26 -1.28 0.10
N GLU A 224 14.83 -0.34 -0.63
CA GLU A 224 15.38 0.89 -0.06
C GLU A 224 14.25 1.72 0.58
N PRO A 225 14.43 2.28 1.80
CA PRO A 225 13.37 3.01 2.49
C PRO A 225 12.93 4.26 1.73
N GLU A 226 13.86 5.05 1.19
CA GLU A 226 13.50 6.25 0.44
C GLU A 226 12.79 5.93 -0.87
N TRP A 227 13.19 4.82 -1.52
CA TRP A 227 12.48 4.34 -2.71
C TRP A 227 11.07 3.89 -2.34
N THR A 228 10.93 3.13 -1.26
CA THR A 228 9.65 2.63 -0.76
C THR A 228 8.69 3.77 -0.39
N GLU A 229 9.18 4.81 0.30
CA GLU A 229 8.40 6.01 0.62
C GLU A 229 7.88 6.68 -0.66
N ARG A 230 8.74 6.91 -1.66
CA ARG A 230 8.31 7.52 -2.93
C ARG A 230 7.33 6.64 -3.71
N PHE A 231 7.59 5.34 -3.78
CA PHE A 231 6.75 4.37 -4.48
C PHE A 231 5.35 4.30 -3.85
N LEU A 232 5.28 4.13 -2.52
CA LEU A 232 4.01 4.12 -1.79
C LEU A 232 3.31 5.48 -1.84
N ALA A 233 4.04 6.60 -1.89
CA ALA A 233 3.42 7.91 -2.08
C ALA A 233 2.81 8.11 -3.47
N GLY A 234 3.12 7.24 -4.44
CA GLY A 234 2.69 7.37 -5.83
C GLY A 234 3.47 8.41 -6.61
N ALA A 235 4.71 8.71 -6.19
CA ALA A 235 5.60 9.63 -6.89
C ALA A 235 6.05 9.06 -8.25
N ASP A 236 6.17 7.73 -8.36
CA ASP A 236 6.31 7.04 -9.65
C ASP A 236 4.98 6.38 -10.01
N ARG A 237 4.36 6.84 -11.09
CA ARG A 237 3.07 6.30 -11.57
C ARG A 237 3.25 5.17 -12.58
N ARG A 238 4.48 4.86 -12.99
CA ARG A 238 4.74 3.76 -13.92
C ARG A 238 4.69 2.44 -13.17
N SER A 239 4.06 1.45 -13.80
CA SER A 239 4.11 0.09 -13.29
C SER A 239 5.50 -0.49 -13.50
N LEU A 240 6.10 -1.02 -12.43
CA LEU A 240 7.34 -1.82 -12.51
C LEU A 240 7.11 -3.19 -13.19
N ARG A 241 5.84 -3.56 -13.36
CA ARG A 241 5.39 -4.82 -13.94
C ARG A 241 4.24 -4.52 -14.90
N PRO A 242 4.51 -3.87 -16.05
CA PRO A 242 3.47 -3.44 -16.99
C PRO A 242 2.66 -4.59 -17.58
N TRP A 243 3.15 -5.83 -17.50
CA TRP A 243 2.40 -7.03 -17.87
C TRP A 243 1.26 -7.37 -16.89
N LEU A 244 1.32 -6.91 -15.64
CA LEU A 244 0.27 -7.17 -14.66
C LEU A 244 -0.98 -6.33 -14.93
N ARG A 245 -2.15 -6.99 -14.93
CA ARG A 245 -3.45 -6.27 -14.95
C ARG A 245 -3.74 -5.56 -13.64
N ALA A 246 -3.31 -6.13 -12.52
CA ALA A 246 -3.48 -5.54 -11.20
C ALA A 246 -2.64 -4.27 -11.05
N ARG A 247 -3.26 -3.17 -10.60
CA ARG A 247 -2.57 -1.90 -10.32
C ARG A 247 -2.44 -1.71 -8.82
N MET A 248 -1.20 -1.56 -8.34
CA MET A 248 -0.95 -1.24 -6.94
C MET A 248 -1.41 0.19 -6.63
N PRO A 249 -2.28 0.39 -5.62
CA PRO A 249 -2.68 1.73 -5.20
C PRO A 249 -1.53 2.50 -4.55
N SER A 250 -1.66 3.82 -4.46
CA SER A 250 -0.77 4.67 -3.64
C SER A 250 -1.40 5.07 -2.30
N PHE A 251 -0.53 5.26 -1.32
CA PHE A 251 -0.80 5.46 0.11
C PHE A 251 0.02 6.65 0.66
N PRO A 252 -0.16 7.88 0.15
CA PRO A 252 0.70 9.02 0.48
C PRO A 252 0.79 9.34 1.98
N GLU A 253 -0.31 9.23 2.72
CA GLU A 253 -0.32 9.49 4.17
C GLU A 253 0.46 8.43 4.97
N ALA A 254 0.43 7.17 4.52
CA ALA A 254 1.09 6.05 5.20
C ALA A 254 2.52 5.79 4.72
N ALA A 255 2.90 6.32 3.56
CA ALA A 255 4.11 5.94 2.83
C ALA A 255 5.38 6.03 3.67
N ARG A 256 5.60 7.16 4.36
CA ARG A 256 6.77 7.37 5.22
C ARG A 256 6.79 6.41 6.40
N THR A 257 5.65 6.25 7.08
CA THR A 257 5.55 5.40 8.27
C THR A 257 5.82 3.95 7.91
N ILE A 258 5.20 3.45 6.84
CA ILE A 258 5.42 2.08 6.34
C ILE A 258 6.88 1.88 5.93
N ALA A 259 7.43 2.77 5.08
CA ALA A 259 8.78 2.63 4.57
C ALA A 259 9.84 2.61 5.69
N ARG A 260 9.70 3.47 6.69
CA ARG A 260 10.63 3.54 7.83
C ARG A 260 10.47 2.36 8.79
N GLY A 261 9.23 1.95 9.07
CA GLY A 261 8.98 0.85 10.01
C GLY A 261 9.31 -0.53 9.46
N LEU A 262 9.16 -0.75 8.14
CA LEU A 262 9.60 -2.01 7.50
C LEU A 262 11.11 -2.18 7.51
N ALA A 263 11.86 -1.09 7.41
CA ALA A 263 13.31 -1.16 7.25
C ALA A 263 14.11 -1.27 8.55
N ASP A 264 13.45 -1.25 9.72
CA ASP A 264 13.98 -0.87 11.05
C ASP A 264 15.33 -1.49 11.47
N ALA A 265 16.42 -0.99 10.89
CA ALA A 265 17.81 -1.31 11.19
C ALA A 265 18.72 -0.12 10.82
N PRO A 266 18.70 1.00 11.58
CA PRO A 266 19.28 2.29 11.16
C PRO A 266 20.78 2.24 10.82
N LEU A 267 21.57 1.47 11.57
CA LEU A 267 23.01 1.34 11.36
C LEU A 267 23.33 0.57 10.07
N ALA A 268 22.59 -0.52 9.80
CA ALA A 268 22.74 -1.28 8.56
C ALA A 268 22.37 -0.42 7.34
N LEU A 269 21.29 0.36 7.44
CA LEU A 269 20.85 1.27 6.38
C LEU A 269 21.88 2.37 6.08
N ALA A 270 22.55 2.91 7.09
CA ALA A 270 23.58 3.93 6.88
C ALA A 270 24.80 3.38 6.13
N ALA A 271 25.26 2.18 6.51
CA ALA A 271 26.36 1.50 5.82
C ALA A 271 26.00 1.13 4.37
N GLU A 272 24.82 0.56 4.15
CA GLU A 272 24.33 0.19 2.81
C GLU A 272 24.15 1.42 1.90
N ARG A 273 23.69 2.55 2.45
CA ARG A 273 23.62 3.83 1.71
C ARG A 273 24.99 4.27 1.22
N GLN A 274 25.98 4.28 2.10
CA GLN A 274 27.35 4.71 1.78
C GLN A 274 28.01 3.78 0.75
N GLU A 275 27.67 2.48 0.77
CA GLU A 275 28.12 1.51 -0.22
C GLU A 275 27.52 1.82 -1.60
N ARG A 276 26.23 2.16 -1.67
CA ARG A 276 25.52 2.44 -2.92
C ARG A 276 26.00 3.69 -3.64
N GLU A 277 26.36 4.74 -2.90
CA GLU A 277 26.89 5.98 -3.47
C GLU A 277 28.23 5.79 -4.19
N ARG A 278 28.92 4.67 -3.93
CA ARG A 278 30.15 4.30 -4.60
C ARG A 278 29.87 3.29 -5.71
N ILE A 279 29.79 3.80 -6.93
CA ILE A 279 29.69 2.99 -8.15
C ILE A 279 31.10 2.79 -8.70
N ASP A 280 31.50 1.53 -8.86
CA ASP A 280 32.73 1.16 -9.56
C ASP A 280 32.40 0.96 -11.05
N ALA A 281 32.79 1.92 -11.89
CA ALA A 281 32.48 1.92 -13.31
C ALA A 281 33.18 0.80 -14.09
N GLU A 282 34.40 0.43 -13.71
CA GLU A 282 35.12 -0.67 -14.36
C GLU A 282 34.43 -2.00 -14.08
N LEU A 283 34.03 -2.20 -12.82
CA LEU A 283 33.32 -3.39 -12.41
C LEU A 283 31.88 -3.42 -12.96
N ALA A 284 31.22 -2.27 -13.08
CA ALA A 284 29.93 -2.14 -13.75
C ALA A 284 29.99 -2.54 -15.24
N ALA A 285 31.06 -2.17 -15.96
CA ALA A 285 31.26 -2.60 -17.34
C ALA A 285 31.39 -4.14 -17.45
N VAL A 286 32.05 -4.79 -16.49
CA VAL A 286 32.08 -6.27 -16.39
C VAL A 286 30.67 -6.82 -16.12
N GLY A 287 29.92 -6.21 -15.22
CA GLY A 287 28.52 -6.56 -14.94
C GLY A 287 27.62 -6.50 -16.18
N GLY A 288 27.80 -5.47 -17.02
CA GLY A 288 27.08 -5.34 -18.29
C GLY A 288 27.33 -6.50 -19.25
N ARG A 289 28.56 -7.03 -19.28
CA ARG A 289 28.89 -8.24 -20.07
C ARG A 289 28.28 -9.49 -19.46
N LEU A 290 28.32 -9.61 -18.13
CA LEU A 290 27.75 -10.74 -17.39
C LEU A 290 26.25 -10.91 -17.55
N ILE A 291 25.48 -9.84 -17.81
CA ILE A 291 24.04 -9.96 -18.09
C ILE A 291 23.70 -10.34 -19.53
N GLY A 292 24.68 -10.30 -20.44
CA GLY A 292 24.50 -10.56 -21.86
C GLY A 292 24.51 -12.05 -22.22
N ALA A 293 24.02 -12.36 -23.42
CA ALA A 293 23.92 -13.72 -23.95
C ALA A 293 25.26 -14.35 -24.36
N VAL A 294 26.25 -13.52 -24.72
CA VAL A 294 27.50 -13.99 -25.35
C VAL A 294 28.52 -14.45 -24.32
N GLU A 295 28.79 -13.61 -23.31
CA GLU A 295 29.85 -13.83 -22.32
C GLU A 295 29.30 -14.06 -20.91
N GLY A 296 27.98 -14.09 -20.75
CA GLY A 296 27.30 -13.96 -19.47
C GLY A 296 26.21 -15.00 -19.20
N PHE A 297 25.33 -14.68 -18.26
CA PHE A 297 24.23 -15.53 -17.81
C PHE A 297 22.97 -15.42 -18.67
N ASP A 298 23.00 -14.59 -19.72
CA ASP A 298 21.85 -14.28 -20.57
C ASP A 298 20.61 -13.81 -19.78
N CYS A 299 20.83 -12.93 -18.79
CA CYS A 299 19.78 -12.42 -17.90
C CYS A 299 18.65 -11.70 -18.67
N ARG A 300 18.96 -11.21 -19.87
CA ARG A 300 18.02 -10.49 -20.75
C ARG A 300 16.93 -11.39 -21.33
N GLN A 301 17.02 -12.72 -21.21
CA GLN A 301 15.92 -13.63 -21.55
C GLN A 301 14.63 -13.27 -20.77
N CYS A 302 14.76 -12.87 -19.50
CA CYS A 302 13.63 -12.53 -18.64
C CYS A 302 13.57 -11.05 -18.27
N HIS A 303 14.72 -10.35 -18.22
CA HIS A 303 14.80 -8.96 -17.74
C HIS A 303 14.94 -7.95 -18.88
N ALA A 304 14.13 -6.90 -18.85
CA ALA A 304 14.32 -5.71 -19.68
C ALA A 304 15.51 -4.86 -19.18
N LEU A 305 15.95 -3.92 -20.02
CA LEU A 305 17.01 -2.96 -19.67
C LEU A 305 16.68 -1.57 -20.25
N GLY A 306 16.34 -0.62 -19.37
CA GLY A 306 16.13 0.77 -19.74
C GLY A 306 15.05 0.95 -20.81
N GLY A 307 13.96 0.18 -20.73
CA GLY A 307 12.88 0.18 -21.71
C GLY A 307 13.13 -0.69 -22.94
N VAL A 308 14.33 -1.27 -23.11
CA VAL A 308 14.58 -2.31 -24.12
C VAL A 308 14.00 -3.63 -23.60
N PRO A 309 13.00 -4.23 -24.28
CA PRO A 309 12.34 -5.46 -23.82
C PRO A 309 13.29 -6.64 -23.60
N ALA A 310 12.84 -7.59 -22.80
CA ALA A 310 13.49 -8.90 -22.66
C ALA A 310 13.51 -9.65 -24.01
N THR A 311 14.51 -10.51 -24.20
CA THR A 311 14.80 -11.21 -25.46
C THR A 311 14.26 -12.63 -25.52
N GLY A 312 13.71 -13.14 -24.42
CA GLY A 312 13.17 -14.50 -24.35
C GLY A 312 11.96 -14.71 -25.26
N ASP A 313 11.75 -15.97 -25.63
CA ASP A 313 10.60 -16.41 -26.41
C ASP A 313 9.28 -16.34 -25.61
N GLN A 314 8.16 -16.68 -26.25
CA GLN A 314 6.85 -16.64 -25.58
C GLN A 314 6.79 -17.55 -24.34
N GLY A 315 7.49 -18.68 -24.35
CA GLY A 315 7.56 -19.60 -23.21
C GLY A 315 8.31 -19.00 -22.02
N THR A 316 9.30 -18.15 -22.28
CA THR A 316 10.08 -17.45 -21.26
C THR A 316 9.38 -16.18 -20.76
N GLN A 317 8.65 -15.50 -21.63
CA GLN A 317 7.93 -14.25 -21.33
C GLN A 317 6.73 -14.44 -20.38
N VAL A 318 6.35 -15.67 -20.03
CA VAL A 318 5.36 -15.93 -18.95
C VAL A 318 5.91 -15.62 -17.54
N SER A 319 7.21 -15.33 -17.41
CA SER A 319 7.87 -15.04 -16.13
C SER A 319 8.87 -13.89 -16.24
N LEU A 320 8.39 -12.74 -16.73
CA LEU A 320 9.19 -11.53 -16.87
C LEU A 320 9.76 -11.04 -15.52
N GLY A 321 11.02 -10.65 -15.57
CA GLY A 321 11.71 -9.96 -14.49
C GLY A 321 11.54 -8.45 -14.59
N ILE A 322 11.76 -7.75 -13.47
CA ILE A 322 11.75 -6.28 -13.44
C ILE A 322 12.90 -5.74 -14.28
N ASP A 323 12.66 -4.64 -15.00
CA ASP A 323 13.68 -3.91 -15.76
C ASP A 323 14.88 -3.54 -14.87
N PHE A 324 16.08 -3.84 -15.34
CA PHE A 324 17.31 -3.61 -14.60
C PHE A 324 17.60 -2.13 -14.29
N ALA A 325 17.10 -1.20 -15.11
CA ALA A 325 17.18 0.23 -14.80
C ALA A 325 16.32 0.63 -13.58
N GLU A 326 15.32 -0.17 -13.21
CA GLU A 326 14.53 0.02 -11.98
C GLU A 326 15.17 -0.65 -10.76
N ALA A 327 16.00 -1.66 -10.97
CA ALA A 327 16.50 -2.53 -9.90
C ALA A 327 17.53 -1.84 -9.01
N GLY A 328 18.48 -1.09 -9.60
CA GLY A 328 19.59 -0.49 -8.85
C GLY A 328 19.18 0.60 -7.86
N ALA A 329 18.10 1.34 -8.15
CA ALA A 329 17.61 2.40 -7.28
C ALA A 329 16.72 1.89 -6.12
N ARG A 330 16.28 0.63 -6.17
CA ARG A 330 15.30 0.08 -5.22
C ARG A 330 15.82 -1.05 -4.34
N LEU A 331 16.81 -1.83 -4.78
CA LEU A 331 17.26 -3.01 -4.05
C LEU A 331 18.33 -2.66 -3.01
N ARG A 332 18.16 -3.20 -1.81
CA ARG A 332 19.19 -3.15 -0.77
C ARG A 332 20.33 -4.13 -1.10
N PRO A 333 21.61 -3.76 -0.91
CA PRO A 333 22.75 -4.62 -1.27
C PRO A 333 22.77 -5.96 -0.52
N GLY A 334 22.43 -5.95 0.78
CA GLY A 334 22.37 -7.17 1.58
C GLY A 334 21.36 -8.18 1.05
N TYR A 335 20.16 -7.73 0.66
CA TYR A 335 19.16 -8.60 0.03
C TYR A 335 19.62 -9.09 -1.35
N TYR A 336 20.17 -8.19 -2.18
CA TYR A 336 20.65 -8.55 -3.52
C TYR A 336 21.65 -9.71 -3.45
N ARG A 337 22.64 -9.65 -2.55
CA ARG A 337 23.66 -10.69 -2.41
C ARG A 337 23.05 -12.04 -2.04
N ARG A 338 22.11 -12.06 -1.09
CA ARG A 338 21.40 -13.31 -0.73
C ARG A 338 20.57 -13.84 -1.90
N TRP A 339 19.89 -12.95 -2.61
CA TRP A 339 19.07 -13.30 -3.77
C TRP A 339 19.89 -13.89 -4.92
N MET A 340 21.09 -13.36 -5.20
CA MET A 340 21.96 -13.89 -6.25
C MET A 340 22.57 -15.25 -5.89
N ARG A 341 22.83 -15.51 -4.60
CA ARG A 341 23.38 -16.79 -4.12
C ARG A 341 22.38 -17.94 -4.27
N ASP A 342 21.15 -17.72 -3.80
CA ASP A 342 20.08 -18.72 -3.87
C ASP A 342 18.70 -18.03 -3.82
N PRO A 343 18.13 -17.68 -4.98
CA PRO A 343 16.85 -16.98 -5.03
C PRO A 343 15.69 -17.87 -4.54
N THR A 344 15.77 -19.19 -4.79
CA THR A 344 14.77 -20.18 -4.40
C THR A 344 14.67 -20.40 -2.89
N SER A 345 15.76 -20.14 -2.14
CA SER A 345 15.73 -20.12 -0.68
C SER A 345 14.94 -18.95 -0.09
N ILE A 346 14.78 -17.86 -0.85
CA ILE A 346 14.05 -16.65 -0.44
C ILE A 346 12.60 -16.69 -0.96
N ASP A 347 12.42 -17.07 -2.23
CA ASP A 347 11.12 -17.19 -2.87
C ASP A 347 11.08 -18.52 -3.65
N PRO A 348 10.44 -19.57 -3.09
CA PRO A 348 10.36 -20.88 -3.74
C PRO A 348 9.64 -20.87 -5.09
N LEU A 349 8.84 -19.83 -5.39
CA LEU A 349 8.08 -19.70 -6.63
C LEU A 349 8.83 -18.92 -7.72
N THR A 350 9.99 -18.33 -7.39
CA THR A 350 10.81 -17.59 -8.35
C THR A 350 11.25 -18.45 -9.53
N LYS A 351 11.33 -17.84 -10.71
CA LYS A 351 11.91 -18.46 -11.92
C LYS A 351 13.37 -18.07 -12.14
N MET A 352 13.93 -17.22 -11.29
CA MET A 352 15.34 -16.85 -11.41
C MET A 352 16.23 -18.06 -11.08
N PRO A 353 17.14 -18.46 -11.99
CA PRO A 353 18.01 -19.60 -11.76
C PRO A 353 18.99 -19.36 -10.60
N ARG A 354 19.41 -20.47 -9.98
CA ARG A 354 20.60 -20.51 -9.13
C ARG A 354 21.83 -20.64 -10.01
N TYR A 355 22.70 -19.62 -10.02
CA TYR A 355 23.87 -19.58 -10.92
C TYR A 355 25.13 -20.22 -10.33
N SER A 356 25.17 -20.40 -9.01
CA SER A 356 26.29 -21.02 -8.29
C SER A 356 25.78 -22.13 -7.37
N GLU A 357 26.03 -23.39 -7.75
CA GLU A 357 25.55 -24.55 -6.99
C GLU A 357 26.34 -24.77 -5.70
N ASP A 358 27.64 -24.50 -5.73
CA ASP A 358 28.56 -24.60 -4.59
C ASP A 358 28.69 -23.29 -3.78
N GLY A 359 28.05 -22.21 -4.26
CA GLY A 359 28.13 -20.86 -3.68
C GLY A 359 29.49 -20.17 -3.86
N ARG A 360 30.39 -20.71 -4.69
CA ARG A 360 31.75 -20.21 -4.90
C ARG A 360 32.05 -19.95 -6.36
N THR A 361 31.60 -20.83 -7.25
CA THR A 361 31.90 -20.78 -8.68
C THR A 361 30.65 -20.76 -9.54
N THR A 362 30.76 -20.23 -10.76
CA THR A 362 29.71 -20.29 -11.79
C THR A 362 30.26 -20.88 -13.09
N LYS A 363 29.36 -21.14 -14.04
CA LYS A 363 29.74 -21.66 -15.38
C LYS A 363 30.31 -20.58 -16.31
N VAL A 364 30.23 -19.30 -15.93
CA VAL A 364 30.70 -18.18 -16.74
C VAL A 364 32.17 -17.89 -16.39
N PRO A 365 33.10 -17.81 -17.37
CA PRO A 365 34.53 -17.72 -17.10
C PRO A 365 35.02 -16.32 -16.67
N LEU A 366 34.22 -15.26 -16.86
CA LEU A 366 34.58 -13.90 -16.44
C LEU A 366 34.90 -13.86 -14.94
N LEU A 367 35.89 -13.04 -14.54
CA LEU A 367 36.36 -12.97 -13.13
C LEU A 367 36.73 -14.35 -12.55
N GLU A 368 37.37 -15.19 -13.36
CA GLU A 368 37.81 -16.56 -12.99
C GLU A 368 36.67 -17.47 -12.53
N GLY A 369 35.42 -17.16 -12.90
CA GLY A 369 34.25 -17.90 -12.46
C GLY A 369 33.85 -17.67 -11.01
N GLN A 370 34.46 -16.70 -10.32
CA GLN A 370 34.18 -16.44 -8.90
C GLN A 370 32.79 -15.81 -8.74
N ALA A 371 31.86 -16.56 -8.12
CA ALA A 371 30.45 -16.19 -8.05
C ALA A 371 30.22 -14.84 -7.37
N GLU A 372 30.84 -14.61 -6.20
CA GLU A 372 30.68 -13.35 -5.46
C GLU A 372 31.20 -12.14 -6.23
N ALA A 373 32.34 -12.27 -6.93
CA ALA A 373 32.89 -11.19 -7.73
C ALA A 373 31.99 -10.87 -8.94
N GLN A 374 31.42 -11.90 -9.58
CA GLN A 374 30.47 -11.74 -10.68
C GLN A 374 29.15 -11.09 -10.23
N PHE A 375 28.60 -11.53 -9.09
CA PHE A 375 27.38 -10.95 -8.54
C PHE A 375 27.59 -9.50 -8.11
N GLU A 376 28.74 -9.17 -7.51
CA GLU A 376 29.08 -7.79 -7.20
C GLU A 376 29.20 -6.94 -8.47
N ALA A 377 29.81 -7.46 -9.54
CA ALA A 377 29.89 -6.75 -10.81
C ALA A 377 28.52 -6.45 -11.43
N ILE A 378 27.60 -7.42 -11.38
CA ILE A 378 26.22 -7.20 -11.80
C ILE A 378 25.55 -6.14 -10.90
N LEU A 379 25.77 -6.14 -9.58
CA LEU A 379 25.22 -5.11 -8.70
C LEU A 379 25.67 -3.70 -9.08
N GLN A 380 26.97 -3.53 -9.37
CA GLN A 380 27.52 -2.25 -9.81
C GLN A 380 26.88 -1.79 -11.13
N PHE A 381 26.71 -2.69 -12.09
CA PHE A 381 25.98 -2.41 -13.33
C PHE A 381 24.53 -1.96 -13.08
N LEU A 382 23.79 -2.66 -12.22
CA LEU A 382 22.40 -2.29 -11.91
C LEU A 382 22.33 -0.90 -11.28
N ARG A 383 23.26 -0.56 -10.38
CA ARG A 383 23.35 0.76 -9.75
C ARG A 383 23.65 1.86 -10.77
N GLU A 384 24.59 1.62 -11.68
CA GLU A 384 24.93 2.54 -12.76
C GLU A 384 23.74 2.78 -13.70
N ALA A 385 23.04 1.72 -14.11
CA ALA A 385 21.84 1.82 -14.93
C ALA A 385 20.74 2.64 -14.23
N GLY A 386 20.51 2.40 -12.94
CA GLY A 386 19.55 3.16 -12.14
C GLY A 386 19.94 4.64 -11.95
N ALA A 387 21.22 4.92 -11.73
CA ALA A 387 21.74 6.29 -11.61
C ALA A 387 21.61 7.06 -12.94
N THR A 388 21.90 6.41 -14.06
CA THR A 388 21.77 6.96 -15.41
C THR A 388 20.32 7.30 -15.72
N LYS A 389 19.40 6.38 -15.43
CA LYS A 389 17.95 6.63 -15.57
C LYS A 389 17.51 7.82 -14.71
N ALA A 390 17.88 7.85 -13.43
CA ALA A 390 17.52 8.94 -12.54
C ALA A 390 18.09 10.30 -12.98
N ALA A 391 19.23 10.32 -13.68
CA ALA A 391 19.78 11.53 -14.27
C ALA A 391 19.03 11.99 -15.52
N ALA A 392 18.53 11.06 -16.35
CA ALA A 392 17.74 11.38 -17.54
C ALA A 392 16.32 11.89 -17.21
N GLU A 393 15.81 11.61 -16.01
CA GLU A 393 14.48 12.04 -15.55
C GLU A 393 14.48 13.39 -14.80
N ARG A 394 15.66 13.97 -14.54
CA ARG A 394 15.83 15.31 -13.97
C ARG A 394 16.06 16.33 -15.07
#